data_AF-A0A059BET6-F1
#
_entry.id   AF-A0A059BET6-F1
#
_cell.length_a   1.000
_cell.length_b   1.000
_cell.length_c   1.000
_cell.angle_alpha   90.00
_cell.angle_beta   90.00
_cell.angle_gamma   90.00
#
_symmetry.space_group_name_H-M   'P 1'
#
loop_
_entity.id
_entity.type
_entity.pdbx_description
1 polymer ?
#
loop_
_entity_poly.entity_id
_entity_poly.type
_entity_poly.pdbx_seq_one_letter_code
_entity_poly.pdbx_strand_id
1 'polypeptide(L)'
;MGLGGSTNRAVGVEIAEGGLSRRRRHGTNDLTDFVFSWSLHNILNENLYHDKVETIPDQFQSVQDYLGSYVYPLLEETRASLCSSLENISLLPFTEVIECVECTGSGNSYAVKGGQWNNESNTRGKETYKTLPGDILILTDAKPATVPDLERFGRRWAFALVRMIGEDDEEDEATSSTYFEVETLSNLEVNNSRKPMYAIFLINIVTNRRIWNALHMSLNLDILKG
;
A
#
# COMPACT_ATOMS: atom_id res chain seq x y z
N MET A 1 -30.01 54.40 -21.38
CA MET A 1 -28.65 53.96 -21.74
C MET A 1 -27.83 53.98 -20.46
N GLY A 2 -27.33 52.90 -19.87
CA GLY A 2 -27.25 51.48 -20.21
C GLY A 2 -26.25 50.93 -19.19
N LEU A 3 -26.69 49.95 -18.40
CA LEU A 3 -25.93 49.32 -17.31
C LEU A 3 -24.73 48.52 -17.84
N GLY A 4 -23.68 48.42 -17.03
CA GLY A 4 -22.59 47.44 -17.20
C GLY A 4 -21.33 47.95 -16.50
N GLY A 5 -20.64 47.21 -15.64
CA GLY A 5 -20.77 45.83 -15.21
C GLY A 5 -19.51 45.58 -14.40
N SER A 6 -19.67 45.22 -13.12
CA SER A 6 -18.57 44.81 -12.25
C SER A 6 -18.13 43.41 -12.69
N THR A 7 -16.87 43.23 -13.04
CA THR A 7 -16.29 41.91 -13.30
C THR A 7 -15.13 41.67 -12.35
N ASN A 8 -15.42 40.84 -11.34
CA ASN A 8 -14.43 40.16 -10.52
C ASN A 8 -13.51 39.34 -11.42
N ARG A 9 -12.21 39.59 -11.31
CA ARG A 9 -11.17 38.80 -11.97
C ARG A 9 -10.91 37.57 -11.09
N ALA A 10 -11.71 36.52 -11.28
CA ALA A 10 -11.38 35.19 -10.79
C ALA A 10 -10.20 34.67 -11.61
N VAL A 11 -9.05 34.49 -10.96
CA VAL A 11 -7.91 33.76 -11.53
C VAL A 11 -8.26 32.29 -11.44
N GLY A 12 -8.74 31.73 -12.56
CA GLY A 12 -8.94 30.30 -12.71
C GLY A 12 -7.60 29.60 -12.75
N VAL A 13 -7.42 28.62 -11.87
CA VAL A 13 -6.38 27.60 -12.02
C VAL A 13 -6.99 26.54 -12.94
N GLU A 14 -6.55 26.52 -14.20
CA GLU A 14 -6.78 25.40 -15.10
C GLU A 14 -5.94 24.21 -14.59
N ILE A 15 -6.59 23.23 -13.98
CA ILE A 15 -6.00 21.92 -13.73
C ILE A 15 -6.22 21.10 -14.99
N ALA A 16 -5.13 20.71 -15.63
CA ALA A 16 -5.11 19.91 -16.84
C ALA A 16 -5.88 18.58 -16.64
N GLU A 17 -6.87 18.33 -17.50
CA GLU A 17 -7.52 17.03 -17.63
C GLU A 17 -6.55 16.01 -18.22
N GLY A 18 -5.81 15.34 -17.35
CA GLY A 18 -5.06 14.11 -17.66
C GLY A 18 -5.87 12.88 -17.25
N GLY A 19 -7.02 12.65 -17.89
CA GLY A 19 -7.88 11.50 -17.64
C GLY A 19 -7.22 10.17 -18.02
N LEU A 20 -6.44 9.57 -17.11
CA LEU A 20 -6.04 8.18 -17.21
C LEU A 20 -7.18 7.29 -16.70
N SER A 21 -8.16 7.04 -17.57
CA SER A 21 -9.12 5.96 -17.40
C SER A 21 -8.38 4.61 -17.41
N ARG A 22 -7.96 4.12 -16.24
CA ARG A 22 -7.57 2.72 -16.08
C ARG A 22 -8.85 1.90 -16.06
N ARG A 23 -9.18 1.32 -17.22
CA ARG A 23 -10.04 0.14 -17.30
C ARG A 23 -9.63 -0.84 -16.18
N ARG A 24 -10.55 -1.15 -15.28
CA ARG A 24 -10.42 -2.29 -14.36
C ARG A 24 -10.05 -3.50 -15.20
N ARG A 25 -8.80 -3.98 -15.11
CA ARG A 25 -8.46 -5.31 -15.57
C ARG A 25 -9.15 -6.26 -14.60
N HIS A 26 -10.34 -6.71 -14.98
CA HIS A 26 -11.02 -7.78 -14.30
C HIS A 26 -10.16 -9.04 -14.43
N GLY A 27 -9.55 -9.48 -13.32
CA GLY A 27 -8.83 -10.75 -13.22
C GLY A 27 -7.31 -10.72 -13.39
N THR A 28 -6.59 -9.80 -12.74
CA THR A 28 -5.15 -10.00 -12.54
C THR A 28 -4.94 -10.68 -11.19
N ASN A 29 -4.33 -11.86 -11.15
CA ASN A 29 -3.84 -12.47 -9.91
C ASN A 29 -2.60 -11.69 -9.45
N ASP A 30 -2.72 -10.42 -9.05
CA ASP A 30 -1.56 -9.66 -8.53
C ASP A 30 -1.29 -10.08 -7.09
N LEU A 31 -0.02 -10.07 -6.68
CA LEU A 31 0.36 -10.38 -5.31
C LEU A 31 -0.40 -9.50 -4.30
N THR A 32 -0.62 -8.23 -4.65
CA THR A 32 -1.37 -7.27 -3.82
C THR A 32 -2.78 -7.75 -3.51
N ASP A 33 -3.45 -8.41 -4.46
CA ASP A 33 -4.82 -8.89 -4.28
C ASP A 33 -4.86 -10.01 -3.21
N PHE A 34 -3.86 -10.89 -3.19
CA PHE A 34 -3.71 -11.89 -2.13
C PHE A 34 -3.43 -11.24 -0.79
N VAL A 35 -2.48 -10.30 -0.74
CA VAL A 35 -2.08 -9.63 0.50
C VAL A 35 -3.25 -8.87 1.13
N PHE A 36 -4.05 -8.17 0.32
CA PHE A 36 -5.20 -7.41 0.83
C PHE A 36 -6.44 -8.28 1.09
N SER A 37 -6.44 -9.54 0.64
CA SER A 37 -7.45 -10.53 1.02
C SER A 37 -7.21 -11.15 2.40
N TRP A 38 -6.00 -11.02 2.95
CA TRP A 38 -5.67 -11.60 4.25
C TRP A 38 -6.29 -10.80 5.41
N SER A 39 -6.95 -11.50 6.32
CA SER A 39 -7.29 -10.96 7.65
C SER A 39 -6.05 -10.87 8.54
N LEU A 40 -6.13 -10.15 9.66
CA LEU A 40 -5.06 -10.17 10.69
C LEU A 40 -4.79 -11.60 11.17
N HIS A 41 -5.83 -12.41 11.35
CA HIS A 41 -5.68 -13.81 11.73
C HIS A 41 -4.91 -14.63 10.66
N ASN A 42 -5.17 -14.40 9.38
CA ASN A 42 -4.40 -15.05 8.30
C ASN A 42 -2.93 -14.62 8.37
N ILE A 43 -2.65 -13.32 8.55
CA ILE A 43 -1.28 -12.81 8.61
C ILE A 43 -0.54 -13.34 9.83
N LEU A 44 -1.20 -13.45 10.99
CA LEU A 44 -0.59 -13.96 12.23
C LEU A 44 -0.54 -15.49 12.31
N ASN A 45 -1.16 -16.21 11.37
CA ASN A 45 -1.14 -17.66 11.35
C ASN A 45 0.12 -18.18 10.63
N GLU A 46 1.12 -18.60 11.40
CA GLU A 46 2.34 -19.23 10.88
C GLU A 46 2.09 -20.48 10.04
N ASN A 47 0.93 -21.12 10.22
CA ASN A 47 0.57 -22.35 9.50
C ASN A 47 -0.32 -22.09 8.27
N LEU A 48 -0.54 -20.83 7.86
CA LEU A 48 -1.45 -20.50 6.75
C LEU A 48 -1.12 -21.27 5.46
N TYR A 49 0.17 -21.41 5.16
CA TYR A 49 0.67 -22.11 3.97
C TYR A 49 1.52 -23.34 4.29
N HIS A 50 1.48 -23.86 5.52
CA HIS A 50 2.32 -24.99 5.97
C HIS A 50 2.26 -26.19 5.00
N ASP A 51 1.06 -26.61 4.62
CA ASP A 51 0.86 -27.78 3.73
C ASP A 51 0.99 -27.43 2.24
N LYS A 52 1.39 -26.20 1.91
CA LYS A 52 1.56 -25.69 0.54
C LYS A 52 3.00 -25.32 0.21
N VAL A 53 3.79 -25.00 1.23
CA VAL A 53 5.24 -24.78 1.10
C VAL A 53 5.93 -26.14 1.16
N GLU A 54 6.11 -26.75 0.00
CA GLU A 54 6.82 -28.02 -0.14
C GLU A 54 8.34 -27.80 -0.21
N THR A 55 9.11 -28.85 0.07
CA THR A 55 10.57 -28.81 -0.14
C THR A 55 10.86 -28.61 -1.62
N ILE A 56 11.67 -27.59 -1.94
CA ILE A 56 12.10 -27.31 -3.30
C ILE A 56 12.96 -28.48 -3.79
N PRO A 57 12.59 -29.16 -4.89
CA PRO A 57 13.36 -30.29 -5.39
C PRO A 57 14.66 -29.84 -6.06
N ASP A 58 15.66 -30.73 -6.11
CA ASP A 58 16.93 -30.46 -6.78
C ASP A 58 16.80 -30.38 -8.32
N GLN A 59 15.73 -30.95 -8.88
CA GLN A 59 15.46 -30.99 -10.32
C GLN A 59 13.97 -30.81 -10.60
N PHE A 60 13.67 -30.18 -11.74
CA PHE A 60 12.31 -29.88 -12.18
C PHE A 60 12.03 -30.51 -13.54
N GLN A 61 10.81 -31.01 -13.73
CA GLN A 61 10.40 -31.65 -14.99
C GLN A 61 10.07 -30.62 -16.08
N SER A 62 9.72 -29.40 -15.68
CA SER A 62 9.45 -28.30 -16.59
C SER A 62 9.75 -26.93 -15.95
N VAL A 63 9.80 -25.89 -16.77
CA VAL A 63 9.90 -24.50 -16.31
C VAL A 63 8.69 -24.11 -15.47
N GLN A 64 7.51 -24.62 -15.84
CA GLN A 64 6.26 -24.38 -15.13
C GLN A 64 6.31 -24.96 -13.72
N ASP A 65 6.87 -26.16 -13.57
CA ASP A 65 7.06 -26.79 -12.25
C ASP A 65 8.07 -26.00 -11.41
N TYR A 66 9.17 -25.54 -12.04
CA TYR A 66 10.14 -24.66 -11.38
C TYR A 66 9.49 -23.37 -10.88
N LEU A 67 8.86 -22.58 -11.75
CA LEU A 67 8.25 -21.30 -11.38
C LEU A 67 7.10 -21.48 -10.38
N GLY A 68 6.28 -22.52 -10.57
CA GLY A 68 5.18 -22.87 -9.69
C GLY A 68 5.63 -23.20 -8.26
N SER A 69 6.79 -23.83 -8.10
CA SER A 69 7.33 -24.21 -6.79
C SER A 69 7.64 -23.02 -5.87
N TYR A 70 7.89 -21.83 -6.43
CA TYR A 70 8.20 -20.62 -5.67
C TYR A 70 6.99 -19.75 -5.32
N VAL A 71 5.78 -20.10 -5.81
CA VAL A 71 4.57 -19.28 -5.57
C VAL A 71 4.20 -19.24 -4.09
N TYR A 72 4.08 -20.39 -3.43
CA TYR A 72 3.76 -20.45 -2.00
C TYR A 72 4.90 -19.99 -1.09
N PRO A 73 6.19 -20.32 -1.36
CA PRO A 73 7.29 -19.70 -0.65
C PRO A 73 7.25 -18.16 -0.65
N LEU A 74 6.95 -17.53 -1.80
CA LEU A 74 6.86 -16.07 -1.89
C LEU A 74 5.66 -15.50 -1.11
N LEU A 75 4.51 -16.19 -1.15
CA LEU A 75 3.33 -15.80 -0.35
C LEU A 75 3.66 -15.89 1.15
N GLU A 76 4.31 -16.96 1.57
CA GLU A 76 4.70 -17.18 2.96
C GLU A 76 5.76 -16.17 3.43
N GLU A 77 6.77 -15.86 2.61
CA GLU A 77 7.75 -14.80 2.89
C GLU A 77 7.08 -13.43 3.06
N THR A 78 6.12 -13.12 2.18
CA THR A 78 5.37 -11.85 2.25
C THR A 78 4.49 -11.79 3.50
N ARG A 79 3.80 -12.90 3.84
CA ARG A 79 2.98 -13.02 5.05
C ARG A 79 3.83 -12.86 6.31
N ALA A 80 4.96 -13.57 6.40
CA ALA A 80 5.87 -13.51 7.54
C ALA A 80 6.46 -12.11 7.73
N SER A 81 6.77 -11.40 6.64
CA SER A 81 7.22 -10.00 6.69
C SER A 81 6.15 -9.07 7.29
N LEU A 82 4.88 -9.22 6.88
CA LEU A 82 3.77 -8.48 7.47
C LEU A 82 3.54 -8.84 8.94
N CYS A 83 3.62 -10.13 9.28
CA CYS A 83 3.47 -10.63 10.65
C CYS A 83 4.50 -9.97 11.57
N SER A 84 5.77 -9.98 11.19
CA SER A 84 6.86 -9.35 11.94
C SER A 84 6.65 -7.85 12.15
N SER A 85 6.16 -7.13 11.13
CA SER A 85 5.80 -5.73 11.28
C SER A 85 4.63 -5.55 12.27
N LEU A 86 3.56 -6.33 12.13
CA LEU A 86 2.39 -6.25 13.02
C LEU A 86 2.72 -6.55 14.49
N GLU A 87 3.58 -7.53 14.75
CA GLU A 87 4.05 -7.85 16.11
C GLU A 87 4.78 -6.69 16.77
N ASN A 88 5.44 -5.84 15.97
CA ASN A 88 6.21 -4.68 16.42
C ASN A 88 5.52 -3.34 16.07
N ILE A 89 4.20 -3.34 15.86
CA ILE A 89 3.45 -2.22 15.28
C ILE A 89 3.64 -0.87 16.00
N SER A 90 3.82 -0.88 17.32
CA SER A 90 4.03 0.35 18.12
C SER A 90 5.36 1.06 17.81
N LEU A 91 6.37 0.30 17.37
CA LEU A 91 7.72 0.79 17.09
C LEU A 91 7.91 1.22 15.63
N LEU A 92 6.94 0.92 14.76
CA LEU A 92 7.01 1.21 13.34
C LEU A 92 6.92 2.72 13.07
N PRO A 93 7.46 3.17 11.92
CA PRO A 93 7.23 4.52 11.44
C PRO A 93 5.74 4.81 11.28
N PHE A 94 5.30 5.97 11.77
CA PHE A 94 3.92 6.43 11.65
C PHE A 94 3.85 7.94 11.42
N THR A 95 2.74 8.42 10.89
CA THR A 95 2.40 9.83 10.80
C THR A 95 0.94 10.07 11.15
N GLU A 96 0.64 11.26 11.65
CA GLU A 96 -0.74 11.72 11.80
C GLU A 96 -1.29 12.14 10.44
N VAL A 97 -2.50 11.70 10.13
CA VAL A 97 -3.20 12.04 8.89
C VAL A 97 -3.88 13.40 9.09
N ILE A 98 -3.37 14.40 8.38
CA ILE A 98 -3.93 15.76 8.36
C ILE A 98 -5.13 15.82 7.43
N GLU A 99 -5.01 15.20 6.26
CA GLU A 99 -6.07 15.16 5.26
C GLU A 99 -6.12 13.79 4.57
N CYS A 100 -7.35 13.33 4.33
CA CYS A 100 -7.62 12.14 3.54
C CYS A 100 -8.90 12.42 2.73
N VAL A 101 -8.79 12.35 1.41
CA VAL A 101 -9.84 12.69 0.45
C VAL A 101 -9.92 11.60 -0.60
N GLU A 102 -11.13 11.11 -0.88
CA GLU A 102 -11.37 10.16 -1.95
C GLU A 102 -11.12 10.80 -3.31
N CYS A 103 -10.33 10.14 -4.15
CA CYS A 103 -10.07 10.60 -5.51
C CYS A 103 -11.34 10.47 -6.37
N THR A 104 -11.66 11.50 -7.15
CA THR A 104 -12.90 11.54 -7.94
C THR A 104 -12.97 10.38 -8.95
N GLY A 105 -14.09 9.63 -8.91
CA GLY A 105 -14.34 8.53 -9.85
C GLY A 105 -13.71 7.17 -9.48
N SER A 106 -12.99 7.07 -8.37
CA SER A 106 -12.44 5.82 -7.84
C SER A 106 -12.93 5.55 -6.42
N GLY A 107 -13.81 4.55 -6.24
CA GLY A 107 -14.39 4.21 -4.93
C GLY A 107 -13.41 3.65 -3.89
N ASN A 108 -12.11 3.63 -4.19
CA ASN A 108 -11.10 2.95 -3.39
C ASN A 108 -9.70 3.61 -3.43
N SER A 109 -9.56 4.76 -4.10
CA SER A 109 -8.31 5.54 -4.11
C SER A 109 -8.47 6.81 -3.29
N TYR A 110 -7.46 7.16 -2.52
CA TYR A 110 -7.48 8.29 -1.60
C TYR A 110 -6.17 9.07 -1.68
N ALA A 111 -6.27 10.39 -1.80
CA ALA A 111 -5.16 11.30 -1.56
C ALA A 111 -5.02 11.52 -0.05
N VAL A 112 -3.82 11.31 0.47
CA VAL A 112 -3.50 11.41 1.89
C VAL A 112 -2.38 12.43 2.07
N LYS A 113 -2.61 13.37 2.99
CA LYS A 113 -1.59 14.27 3.53
C LYS A 113 -1.30 13.88 4.96
N GLY A 114 -0.11 13.33 5.20
CA GLY A 114 0.43 13.09 6.53
C GLY A 114 1.16 14.32 7.09
N GLY A 115 1.39 14.32 8.40
CA GLY A 115 2.42 15.15 9.01
C GLY A 115 3.81 14.54 8.84
N GLN A 116 4.75 14.98 9.68
CA GLN A 116 6.09 14.40 9.72
C GLN A 116 6.05 12.94 10.22
N TRP A 117 6.79 12.06 9.54
CA TRP A 117 6.95 10.68 9.97
C TRP A 117 7.78 10.59 11.24
N ASN A 118 7.24 9.93 12.25
CA ASN A 118 7.86 9.63 13.52
C ASN A 118 8.16 8.13 13.62
N ASN A 119 9.21 7.74 14.33
CA ASN A 119 9.36 6.37 14.82
C ASN A 119 9.67 6.43 16.33
N GLU A 120 9.16 5.48 17.11
CA GLU A 120 9.50 5.42 18.55
C GLU A 120 10.89 4.81 18.79
N SER A 121 11.48 4.22 17.74
CA SER A 121 12.81 3.60 17.77
C SER A 121 13.98 4.58 17.56
N ASN A 122 13.74 5.87 17.28
CA ASN A 122 14.80 6.87 17.09
C ASN A 122 15.41 7.34 18.42
N THR A 123 16.24 6.49 18.99
CA THR A 123 17.36 6.98 19.79
C THR A 123 18.48 7.39 18.84
N ARG A 124 18.68 8.71 18.65
CA ARG A 124 19.78 9.36 17.88
C ARG A 124 19.70 9.30 16.34
N GLY A 125 19.16 10.36 15.75
CA GLY A 125 19.69 10.95 14.51
C GLY A 125 19.65 10.13 13.22
N LYS A 126 18.88 9.04 13.15
CA LYS A 126 18.63 8.33 11.89
C LYS A 126 17.61 9.09 11.06
N GLU A 127 17.84 9.10 9.74
CA GLU A 127 16.91 9.59 8.73
C GLU A 127 15.49 9.09 9.05
N THR A 128 14.55 10.03 9.16
CA THR A 128 13.14 9.71 9.29
C THR A 128 12.70 8.95 8.05
N TYR A 129 11.95 7.87 8.24
CA TYR A 129 11.33 7.12 7.15
C TYR A 129 10.65 8.07 6.15
N LYS A 130 10.76 7.75 4.86
CA LYS A 130 10.06 8.44 3.77
C LYS A 130 9.14 7.43 3.09
N THR A 131 7.91 7.87 2.81
CA THR A 131 6.96 7.10 2.00
C THR A 131 7.52 6.82 0.61
N LEU A 132 7.28 5.64 0.07
CA LEU A 132 7.70 5.14 -1.24
C LEU A 132 6.54 4.46 -1.98
N PRO A 133 6.48 4.52 -3.33
CA PRO A 133 5.53 3.71 -4.08
C PRO A 133 5.73 2.22 -3.79
N GLY A 134 4.63 1.53 -3.53
CA GLY A 134 4.64 0.13 -3.12
C GLY A 134 4.75 -0.10 -1.62
N ASP A 135 4.76 0.93 -0.80
CA ASP A 135 4.58 0.75 0.65
C ASP A 135 3.16 0.28 0.97
N ILE A 136 3.08 -0.70 1.85
CA ILE A 136 1.84 -1.13 2.49
C ILE A 136 1.76 -0.43 3.85
N LEU A 137 0.68 0.33 4.03
CA LEU A 137 0.38 1.06 5.24
C LEU A 137 -0.85 0.49 5.94
N ILE A 138 -0.96 0.74 7.24
CA ILE A 138 -2.23 0.70 7.97
C ILE A 138 -2.73 2.13 8.15
N LEU A 139 -3.93 2.40 7.66
CA LEU A 139 -4.69 3.60 8.03
C LEU A 139 -5.60 3.23 9.20
N THR A 140 -5.60 4.02 10.28
CA THR A 140 -6.35 3.72 11.50
C THR A 140 -6.87 4.98 12.20
N ASP A 141 -7.94 4.85 12.98
CA ASP A 141 -8.53 5.93 13.76
C ASP A 141 -7.80 6.24 15.09
N ALA A 142 -6.88 5.37 15.52
CA ALA A 142 -5.95 5.64 16.60
C ALA A 142 -4.69 4.80 16.44
N LYS A 143 -3.58 5.32 16.98
CA LYS A 143 -2.32 4.60 17.04
C LYS A 143 -2.47 3.34 17.92
N PRO A 144 -2.30 2.13 17.36
CA PRO A 144 -2.34 0.88 18.11
C PRO A 144 -1.01 0.68 18.85
N ALA A 145 -1.06 0.11 20.05
CA ALA A 145 0.13 -0.37 20.75
C ALA A 145 0.42 -1.84 20.40
N THR A 146 -0.64 -2.59 20.09
CA THR A 146 -0.62 -4.03 19.80
C THR A 146 -1.64 -4.38 18.72
N VAL A 147 -1.53 -5.56 18.10
CA VAL A 147 -2.51 -6.02 17.09
C VAL A 147 -3.95 -6.08 17.63
N PRO A 148 -4.22 -6.57 18.86
CA PRO A 148 -5.57 -6.53 19.43
C PRO A 148 -6.20 -5.13 19.51
N ASP A 149 -5.40 -4.06 19.55
CA ASP A 149 -5.93 -2.69 19.53
C ASP A 149 -6.60 -2.35 18.20
N LEU A 150 -6.23 -3.02 17.10
CA LEU A 150 -6.87 -2.87 15.79
C LEU A 150 -8.27 -3.51 15.76
N GLU A 151 -8.48 -4.59 16.52
CA GLU A 151 -9.74 -5.36 16.54
C GLU A 151 -10.69 -4.94 17.67
N ARG A 152 -10.28 -3.99 18.51
CA ARG A 152 -11.12 -3.49 19.61
C ARG A 152 -12.41 -2.86 19.07
N PHE A 153 -13.52 -3.11 19.76
CA PHE A 153 -14.83 -2.61 19.35
C PHE A 153 -14.83 -1.11 19.04
N GLY A 154 -15.35 -0.74 17.87
CA GLY A 154 -15.44 0.63 17.38
C GLY A 154 -14.18 1.17 16.71
N ARG A 155 -13.10 0.39 16.66
CA ARG A 155 -11.89 0.71 15.90
C ARG A 155 -12.10 0.44 14.43
N ARG A 156 -11.45 1.26 13.61
CA ARG A 156 -11.41 1.11 12.17
C ARG A 156 -9.98 1.17 11.70
N TRP A 157 -9.62 0.21 10.87
CA TRP A 157 -8.35 0.19 10.19
C TRP A 157 -8.51 -0.40 8.79
N ALA A 158 -7.59 -0.07 7.89
CA ALA A 158 -7.54 -0.64 6.55
C ALA A 158 -6.09 -0.73 6.05
N PHE A 159 -5.79 -1.74 5.24
CA PHE A 159 -4.58 -1.74 4.44
C PHE A 159 -4.70 -0.73 3.30
N ALA A 160 -3.59 -0.05 3.03
CA ALA A 160 -3.46 0.94 1.98
C ALA A 160 -2.14 0.71 1.22
N LEU A 161 -2.20 0.65 -0.10
CA LEU A 161 -1.01 0.54 -0.95
C LEU A 161 -0.68 1.92 -1.52
N VAL A 162 0.50 2.43 -1.23
CA VAL A 162 0.99 3.68 -1.84
C VAL A 162 1.22 3.44 -3.34
N ARG A 163 0.51 4.22 -4.17
CA ARG A 163 0.62 4.17 -5.63
C ARG A 163 1.54 5.27 -6.16
N MET A 164 1.35 6.48 -5.67
CA MET A 164 2.06 7.68 -6.09
C MET A 164 2.48 8.48 -4.86
N ILE A 165 3.58 9.22 -4.99
CA ILE A 165 3.94 10.28 -4.06
C ILE A 165 3.61 11.60 -4.75
N GLY A 166 3.08 12.57 -4.01
CA GLY A 166 2.92 13.93 -4.52
C GLY A 166 4.26 14.62 -4.71
N GLU A 167 4.37 15.37 -5.79
CA GLU A 167 5.39 16.40 -5.90
C GLU A 167 4.92 17.58 -5.03
N ASP A 168 5.73 17.98 -4.05
CA ASP A 168 5.54 19.30 -3.43
C ASP A 168 6.20 20.33 -4.37
N ASP A 169 5.51 21.44 -4.63
CA ASP A 169 5.98 22.54 -5.48
C ASP A 169 7.20 23.28 -4.87
N GLU A 170 7.67 22.89 -3.68
CA GLU A 170 8.82 23.49 -3.01
C GLU A 170 9.97 22.49 -2.87
N GLU A 171 11.15 22.97 -3.27
CA GLU A 171 12.46 22.32 -3.41
C GLU A 171 13.06 21.85 -2.07
N ASP A 172 12.25 21.27 -1.17
CA ASP A 172 12.68 20.70 0.10
C ASP A 172 12.38 19.20 0.12
N GLU A 173 13.43 18.40 -0.08
CA GLU A 173 13.42 16.93 -0.17
C GLU A 173 12.90 16.22 1.11
N ALA A 174 12.66 16.99 2.17
CA ALA A 174 12.05 16.54 3.41
C ALA A 174 10.50 16.51 3.35
N THR A 175 9.87 17.39 2.57
CA THR A 175 8.41 17.60 2.55
C THR A 175 7.69 16.65 1.57
N SER A 176 8.37 16.30 0.47
CA SER A 176 7.85 15.42 -0.60
C SER A 176 7.39 14.03 -0.12
N SER A 177 7.75 13.58 1.09
CA SER A 177 7.31 12.30 1.64
C SER A 177 5.94 12.31 2.34
N THR A 178 5.30 13.48 2.47
CA THR A 178 4.11 13.67 3.31
C THR A 178 2.79 13.63 2.53
N TYR A 179 2.82 13.87 1.21
CA TYR A 179 1.66 13.72 0.34
C TYR A 179 1.77 12.47 -0.51
N PHE A 180 0.75 11.61 -0.49
CA PHE A 180 0.77 10.36 -1.23
C PHE A 180 -0.64 9.88 -1.57
N GLU A 181 -0.77 9.19 -2.69
CA GLU A 181 -2.02 8.54 -3.10
C GLU A 181 -1.95 7.06 -2.73
N VAL A 182 -3.02 6.58 -2.09
CA VAL A 182 -3.16 5.18 -1.71
C VAL A 182 -4.36 4.54 -2.36
N GLU A 183 -4.21 3.26 -2.71
CA GLU A 183 -5.33 2.39 -3.04
C GLU A 183 -5.65 1.46 -1.85
N THR A 184 -6.92 1.39 -1.50
CA THR A 184 -7.47 0.47 -0.49
C THR A 184 -8.29 -0.60 -1.20
N LEU A 185 -8.26 -1.87 -0.77
CA LEU A 185 -9.11 -2.93 -1.37
C LEU A 185 -10.24 -3.40 -0.45
N SER A 186 -10.19 -3.01 0.82
CA SER A 186 -11.40 -3.01 1.65
C SER A 186 -12.09 -1.69 1.41
N ASN A 187 -13.39 -1.70 1.13
CA ASN A 187 -14.21 -0.52 1.34
C ASN A 187 -14.04 -0.20 2.82
N LEU A 188 -13.06 0.66 3.16
CA LEU A 188 -13.15 1.45 4.36
C LEU A 188 -14.61 1.91 4.35
N GLU A 189 -15.37 1.64 5.40
CA GLU A 189 -16.71 2.21 5.52
C GLU A 189 -16.55 3.74 5.70
N VAL A 190 -16.00 4.41 4.67
CA VAL A 190 -15.98 5.86 4.45
C VAL A 190 -17.41 6.34 4.19
N ASN A 191 -18.40 5.46 4.24
CA ASN A 191 -19.80 5.85 4.40
C ASN A 191 -20.17 6.32 5.82
N ASN A 192 -19.22 6.45 6.77
CA ASN A 192 -19.50 7.09 8.05
C ASN A 192 -18.36 8.01 8.51
N SER A 193 -18.37 9.25 8.01
CA SER A 193 -17.92 10.54 8.61
C SER A 193 -16.58 10.67 9.36
N ARG A 194 -15.82 9.60 9.59
CA ARG A 194 -14.61 9.57 10.41
C ARG A 194 -13.42 9.14 9.57
N LYS A 195 -12.64 10.13 9.15
CA LYS A 195 -11.38 9.96 8.41
C LYS A 195 -10.34 9.24 9.29
N PRO A 196 -9.40 8.49 8.69
CA PRO A 196 -8.27 7.94 9.44
C PRO A 196 -7.48 9.06 10.11
N MET A 197 -6.91 8.76 11.28
CA MET A 197 -6.11 9.71 12.06
C MET A 197 -4.61 9.39 11.99
N TYR A 198 -4.24 8.14 11.71
CA TYR A 198 -2.85 7.71 11.63
C TYR A 198 -2.62 6.85 10.39
N ALA A 199 -1.42 6.97 9.82
CA ALA A 199 -0.86 6.06 8.82
C ALA A 199 0.42 5.43 9.38
N ILE A 200 0.55 4.11 9.29
CA ILE A 200 1.67 3.34 9.86
C ILE A 200 2.27 2.47 8.76
N PHE A 201 3.58 2.56 8.56
CA PHE A 201 4.29 1.74 7.58
C PHE A 201 4.42 0.29 8.06
N LEU A 202 4.15 -0.67 7.18
CA LEU A 202 4.40 -2.09 7.44
C LEU A 202 5.59 -2.64 6.67
N ILE A 203 5.49 -2.67 5.34
CA ILE A 203 6.51 -3.22 4.43
C ILE A 203 6.47 -2.50 3.09
N ASN A 204 7.54 -2.61 2.30
CA ASN A 204 7.53 -2.26 0.89
C ASN A 204 7.39 -3.54 0.03
N ILE A 205 6.31 -3.67 -0.74
CA ILE A 205 6.01 -4.91 -1.47
C ILE A 205 6.65 -4.98 -2.87
N VAL A 206 7.42 -3.96 -3.29
CA VAL A 206 7.91 -3.85 -4.68
C VAL A 206 8.74 -5.07 -5.09
N THR A 207 9.65 -5.53 -4.24
CA THR A 207 10.49 -6.70 -4.53
C THR A 207 9.66 -7.96 -4.70
N ASN A 208 8.76 -8.24 -3.74
CA ASN A 208 7.89 -9.41 -3.80
C ASN A 208 7.01 -9.39 -5.05
N ARG A 209 6.49 -8.22 -5.43
CA ARG A 209 5.70 -8.07 -6.66
C ARG A 209 6.52 -8.29 -7.94
N ARG A 210 7.80 -7.86 -7.95
CA ARG A 210 8.71 -8.14 -9.08
C ARG A 210 8.96 -9.64 -9.22
N ILE A 211 9.19 -10.35 -8.11
CA ILE A 211 9.36 -11.81 -8.12
C ILE A 211 8.06 -12.48 -8.59
N TRP A 212 6.91 -12.10 -8.02
CA TRP A 212 5.60 -12.62 -8.41
C TRP A 212 5.36 -12.50 -9.91
N ASN A 213 5.64 -11.33 -10.48
CA ASN A 213 5.54 -11.11 -11.91
C ASN A 213 6.48 -12.02 -12.69
N ALA A 214 7.74 -12.20 -12.25
CA ALA A 214 8.68 -13.11 -12.91
C ALA A 214 8.21 -14.57 -12.88
N LEU A 215 7.57 -15.01 -11.79
CA LEU A 215 6.99 -16.36 -11.67
C LEU A 215 5.81 -16.58 -12.63
N HIS A 216 5.08 -15.51 -12.96
CA HIS A 216 3.85 -15.57 -13.78
C HIS A 216 4.01 -14.99 -15.19
N MET A 217 5.21 -14.51 -15.54
CA MET A 217 5.54 -14.12 -16.90
C MET A 217 5.63 -15.38 -17.75
N SER A 218 4.77 -15.50 -18.76
CA SER A 218 4.96 -16.46 -19.84
C SER A 218 6.28 -16.10 -20.55
N LEU A 219 7.38 -16.78 -20.20
CA LEU A 219 8.67 -16.52 -20.82
C LEU A 219 8.54 -16.71 -22.34
N ASN A 220 9.04 -15.72 -23.09
CA ASN A 220 9.57 -15.99 -24.43
C ASN A 220 10.80 -16.90 -24.21
N LEU A 221 10.59 -18.21 -24.30
CA LEU A 221 11.51 -19.30 -23.93
C LEU A 221 12.72 -19.46 -24.87
N ASP A 222 13.24 -18.40 -25.47
CA ASP A 222 14.43 -18.49 -26.34
C ASP A 222 15.74 -18.71 -25.54
N ILE A 223 15.69 -18.68 -24.21
CA ILE A 223 16.86 -18.85 -23.33
C ILE A 223 17.12 -20.32 -22.96
N LEU A 224 16.18 -21.24 -23.21
CA LEU A 224 16.32 -22.67 -22.84
C LEU A 224 16.58 -23.62 -24.02
N LYS A 225 16.99 -23.07 -25.17
CA LYS A 225 17.58 -23.87 -26.26
C LYS A 225 19.09 -23.91 -26.08
N GLY A 226 19.53 -24.66 -25.07
CA GLY A 226 20.93 -25.05 -24.87
C GLY A 226 21.12 -26.52 -25.20
#